data_AF-R7BXU0-F1
#
_entry.id   AF-R7BXU0-F1
#
_cell.length_a   1.000
_cell.length_b   1.000
_cell.length_c   1.000
_cell.angle_alpha   90.00
_cell.angle_beta   90.00
_cell.angle_gamma   90.00
#
_symmetry.space_group_name_H-M   'P 1'
#
loop_
_entity.id
_entity.type
_entity.pdbx_description
1 polymer ?
#
loop_
_entity_poly.entity_id
_entity_poly.type
_entity_poly.pdbx_seq_one_letter_code
_entity_poly.pdbx_strand_id
1 'polypeptide(L)'
;MATGHNETDTPEALFLAHQLMQPVTAADNYAAALLELLHGGRLTPEKLEEGLAKIKSQTEKALGTAKALRALTRAQTTAAGRALFSEAFKAGLTRVQTLFPAFSCPAEGLCGTNVVCDPVLLEELLFNLLKNAAEAASDTGSTKARATVTVSGGTLVFTLTNPVADADEAFTAAQGPAAANRKKGGSGTGLIVVRRILEACRGRLSLTALSEGQFSTTVTFCVAGYSPRTVSNKN
;
A
#
# COMPACT_ATOMS: atom_id res chain seq x y z
N MET A 1 38.53 8.67 14.45
CA MET A 1 37.36 9.21 15.18
C MET A 1 36.21 9.26 14.19
N ALA A 2 35.23 8.37 14.36
CA ALA A 2 34.06 8.28 13.50
C ALA A 2 33.02 9.31 13.94
N THR A 3 32.73 10.29 13.09
CA THR A 3 31.59 11.19 13.26
C THR A 3 30.35 10.45 12.77
N GLY A 4 29.57 9.92 13.71
CA GLY A 4 28.24 9.39 13.45
C GLY A 4 27.35 10.50 12.90
N HIS A 5 27.04 10.43 11.62
CA HIS A 5 25.89 11.14 11.07
C HIS A 5 24.65 10.46 11.63
N ASN A 6 23.80 11.24 12.29
CA ASN A 6 22.51 10.79 12.79
C ASN A 6 21.58 10.59 11.56
N GLU A 7 21.43 9.35 11.10
CA GLU A 7 20.74 8.96 9.85
C GLU A 7 19.20 9.08 9.89
N THR A 8 18.62 9.77 10.88
CA THR A 8 17.16 9.91 11.04
C THR A 8 16.52 11.03 10.21
N ASP A 9 17.30 11.92 9.59
CA ASP A 9 16.81 13.11 8.87
C ASP A 9 16.83 12.93 7.34
N THR A 10 16.19 11.88 6.81
CA THR A 10 15.93 11.86 5.36
C THR A 10 14.75 12.79 5.04
N PRO A 11 14.78 13.56 3.93
CA PRO A 11 13.67 14.44 3.53
C PRO A 11 12.32 13.71 3.43
N GLU A 12 12.36 12.41 3.11
CA GLU A 12 11.21 11.51 3.05
C GLU A 12 10.64 11.16 4.44
N ALA A 13 11.50 10.92 5.43
CA ALA A 13 11.07 10.66 6.81
C ALA A 13 10.45 11.92 7.43
N LEU A 14 11.03 13.09 7.17
CA LEU A 14 10.49 14.38 7.61
C LEU A 14 9.14 14.68 6.92
N PHE A 15 9.03 14.41 5.61
CA PHE A 15 7.76 14.53 4.89
C PHE A 15 6.69 13.60 5.47
N LEU A 16 7.02 12.35 5.78
CA LEU A 16 6.04 11.41 6.35
C LEU A 16 5.70 11.70 7.80
N ALA A 17 6.64 12.21 8.59
CA ALA A 17 6.34 12.72 9.92
C ALA A 17 5.36 13.91 9.83
N HIS A 18 5.58 14.83 8.88
CA HIS A 18 4.64 15.93 8.63
C HIS A 18 3.26 15.42 8.15
N GLN A 19 3.25 14.46 7.22
CA GLN A 19 2.03 13.79 6.75
C GLN A 19 1.34 12.95 7.82
N LEU A 20 2.05 12.52 8.88
CA LEU A 20 1.47 11.84 10.02
C LEU A 20 0.77 12.84 10.94
N MET A 21 1.37 14.01 11.15
CA MET A 21 0.78 15.06 11.99
C MET A 21 -0.52 15.61 11.40
N GLN A 22 -0.62 15.76 10.07
CA GLN A 22 -1.82 16.28 9.40
C GLN A 22 -3.14 15.56 9.78
N PRO A 23 -3.27 14.23 9.61
CA PRO A 23 -4.48 13.51 10.01
C PRO A 23 -4.68 13.49 11.52
N VAL A 24 -3.61 13.48 12.32
CA VAL A 24 -3.72 13.54 13.79
C VAL A 24 -4.34 14.86 14.23
N THR A 25 -3.86 16.00 13.71
CA THR A 25 -4.44 17.33 13.98
C THR A 25 -5.89 17.41 13.51
N ALA A 26 -6.22 16.81 12.36
CA ALA A 26 -7.59 16.80 11.86
C ALA A 26 -8.53 15.99 12.78
N ALA A 27 -8.10 14.82 13.26
CA ALA A 27 -8.86 14.01 14.21
C ALA A 27 -9.11 14.77 15.53
N ASP A 28 -8.08 15.45 16.05
CA ASP A 28 -8.17 16.27 17.27
C ASP A 28 -9.18 17.41 17.11
N ASN A 29 -9.15 18.13 15.98
CA ASN A 29 -10.10 19.20 15.69
C ASN A 29 -11.56 18.70 15.62
N TYR A 30 -11.81 17.53 15.02
CA TYR A 30 -13.15 16.95 14.99
C TYR A 30 -13.62 16.53 16.38
N ALA A 31 -12.72 15.99 17.21
CA ALA A 31 -13.04 15.65 18.60
C ALA A 31 -13.38 16.92 19.41
N ALA A 32 -12.59 17.99 19.26
CA ALA A 32 -12.85 19.28 19.90
C ALA A 32 -14.21 19.88 19.49
N ALA A 33 -14.55 19.81 18.20
CA ALA A 33 -15.84 20.28 17.70
C ALA A 33 -17.03 19.49 18.27
N LEU A 34 -16.90 18.16 18.41
CA LEU A 34 -17.91 17.33 19.05
C LEU A 34 -18.08 17.68 20.54
N LEU A 35 -16.99 17.93 21.26
CA LEU A 35 -17.04 18.36 22.66
C LEU A 35 -17.71 19.73 22.82
N GLU A 36 -17.44 20.69 21.94
CA GLU A 36 -18.10 22.00 21.97
C GLU A 36 -19.61 21.90 21.70
N LEU A 37 -20.01 21.07 20.73
CA LEU A 37 -21.42 20.81 20.45
C LEU A 37 -22.12 20.13 21.64
N LEU A 38 -21.43 19.18 22.29
CA LEU A 38 -21.93 18.48 23.47
C LEU A 38 -22.16 19.46 24.63
N HIS A 39 -21.15 20.26 24.98
CA HIS A 39 -21.26 21.24 26.06
C HIS A 39 -22.27 22.35 25.77
N GLY A 40 -22.45 22.70 24.49
CA GLY A 40 -23.46 23.66 24.07
C GLY A 40 -24.88 23.09 23.95
N GLY A 41 -25.10 21.81 24.22
CA GLY A 41 -26.42 21.15 24.07
C GLY A 41 -26.93 21.09 22.62
N ARG A 42 -26.03 21.23 21.63
CA ARG A 42 -26.34 21.26 20.18
C ARG A 42 -25.92 19.98 19.45
N LEU A 43 -25.41 19.00 20.18
CA LEU A 43 -24.99 17.71 19.64
C LEU A 43 -26.23 16.87 19.33
N THR A 44 -26.40 16.51 18.06
CA THR A 44 -27.42 15.56 17.62
C THR A 44 -26.75 14.22 17.29
N PRO A 45 -27.51 13.10 17.28
CA PRO A 45 -26.98 11.80 16.88
C PRO A 45 -26.30 11.80 15.51
N GLU A 46 -26.85 12.55 14.54
CA GLU A 46 -26.31 12.64 13.18
C GLU A 46 -24.94 13.35 13.17
N LYS A 47 -24.79 14.44 13.93
CA LYS A 47 -23.52 15.15 14.05
C LYS A 47 -22.47 14.33 14.78
N LEU A 48 -22.89 13.55 15.78
CA LEU A 48 -22.02 12.62 16.48
C LEU A 48 -21.48 11.54 15.53
N GLU A 49 -22.38 10.90 14.77
CA GLU A 49 -22.00 9.88 13.80
C GLU A 49 -21.05 10.44 12.72
N GLU A 50 -21.37 11.61 12.16
CA GLU A 50 -20.53 12.28 11.17
C GLU A 50 -19.13 12.61 11.73
N GLY A 51 -19.08 13.17 12.94
CA GLY A 51 -17.81 13.52 13.60
C GLY A 51 -16.96 12.28 13.89
N LEU A 52 -17.57 11.21 14.42
CA LEU A 52 -16.89 9.94 14.68
C LEU A 52 -16.39 9.28 13.40
N ALA A 53 -17.17 9.31 12.31
CA ALA A 53 -16.75 8.80 11.01
C ALA A 53 -15.53 9.55 10.47
N LYS A 54 -15.51 10.88 10.62
CA LYS A 54 -14.35 11.71 10.24
C LYS A 54 -13.12 11.41 11.10
N ILE A 55 -13.26 11.29 12.42
CA ILE A 55 -12.17 10.91 13.34
C ILE A 55 -11.59 9.55 12.96
N LYS A 56 -12.45 8.55 12.73
CA LYS A 56 -12.05 7.21 12.32
C LYS A 56 -11.24 7.24 11.02
N SER A 57 -11.75 7.94 9.99
CA SER A 57 -11.06 8.07 8.71
C SER A 57 -9.68 8.73 8.85
N GLN A 58 -9.56 9.80 9.65
CA GLN A 58 -8.25 10.44 9.88
C GLN A 58 -7.30 9.54 10.69
N THR A 59 -7.80 8.81 11.67
CA THR A 59 -7.00 7.86 12.45
C THR A 59 -6.46 6.74 11.56
N GLU A 60 -7.27 6.21 10.64
CA GLU A 60 -6.84 5.22 9.65
C GLU A 60 -5.75 5.76 8.72
N LYS A 61 -5.86 7.02 8.29
CA LYS A 61 -4.81 7.71 7.52
C LYS A 61 -3.51 7.82 8.32
N ALA A 62 -3.57 8.28 9.57
CA ALA A 62 -2.41 8.39 10.45
C ALA A 62 -1.73 7.04 10.66
N LEU A 63 -2.52 5.98 10.91
CA LEU A 63 -1.99 4.63 11.07
C LEU A 63 -1.30 4.13 9.79
N GLY A 64 -1.87 4.42 8.62
CA GLY A 64 -1.24 4.14 7.32
C GLY A 64 0.11 4.84 7.16
N THR A 65 0.19 6.13 7.50
CA THR A 65 1.44 6.90 7.45
C THR A 65 2.46 6.39 8.47
N ALA A 66 2.05 6.04 9.68
CA ALA A 66 2.92 5.46 10.70
C ALA A 66 3.48 4.09 10.27
N LYS A 67 2.66 3.26 9.62
CA LYS A 67 3.12 2.01 9.00
C LYS A 67 4.11 2.27 7.88
N ALA A 68 3.87 3.27 7.03
CA ALA A 68 4.81 3.70 6.00
C ALA A 68 6.17 4.09 6.61
N LEU A 69 6.15 4.90 7.67
CA LEU A 69 7.35 5.33 8.39
C LEU A 69 8.08 4.15 9.04
N ARG A 70 7.36 3.20 9.65
CA ARG A 70 7.98 1.97 10.19
C ARG A 70 8.60 1.10 9.11
N ALA A 71 7.91 0.93 7.97
CA ALA A 71 8.42 0.19 6.83
C ALA A 71 9.70 0.85 6.27
N LEU A 72 9.73 2.19 6.22
CA LEU A 72 10.91 2.97 5.86
C LEU A 72 12.11 2.71 6.78
N THR A 73 11.91 2.81 8.09
CA THR A 73 12.99 2.59 9.05
C THR A 73 13.48 1.14 9.03
N ARG A 74 12.56 0.17 8.85
CA ARG A 74 12.92 -1.24 8.74
C ARG A 74 13.68 -1.53 7.45
N ALA A 75 13.23 -1.00 6.32
CA ALA A 75 13.91 -1.11 5.02
C ALA A 75 15.36 -0.60 5.05
N GLN A 76 15.66 0.42 5.85
CA GLN A 76 17.01 0.95 6.02
C GLN A 76 17.92 0.05 6.86
N THR A 77 17.36 -0.79 7.73
CA THR A 77 18.11 -1.53 8.76
C THR A 77 18.19 -3.04 8.50
N THR A 78 17.29 -3.61 7.70
CA THR A 78 17.29 -5.05 7.42
C THR A 78 18.12 -5.44 6.21
N ALA A 79 19.04 -6.39 6.37
CA ALA A 79 19.60 -7.14 5.25
C ALA A 79 18.47 -7.83 4.47
N ALA A 80 18.64 -7.96 3.14
CA ALA A 80 17.62 -8.50 2.26
C ALA A 80 17.15 -9.90 2.72
N GLY A 81 15.93 -9.97 3.26
CA GLY A 81 15.29 -11.21 3.72
C GLY A 81 14.86 -12.13 2.57
N ARG A 82 14.29 -13.28 2.93
CA ARG A 82 13.64 -14.18 1.97
C ARG A 82 12.22 -14.42 2.45
N ALA A 83 11.26 -14.27 1.55
CA ALA A 83 9.85 -14.46 1.85
C ALA A 83 9.16 -15.29 0.78
N LEU A 84 8.29 -16.21 1.20
CA LEU A 84 7.48 -17.00 0.30
C LEU A 84 6.31 -16.15 -0.21
N PHE A 85 6.31 -15.82 -1.51
CA PHE A 85 5.36 -14.87 -2.08
C PHE A 85 3.90 -15.31 -1.90
N SER A 86 3.64 -16.61 -2.05
CA SER A 86 2.29 -17.17 -1.92
C SER A 86 1.72 -17.08 -0.51
N GLU A 87 2.54 -17.19 0.53
CA GLU A 87 2.11 -17.01 1.92
C GLU A 87 1.77 -15.56 2.22
N ALA A 88 2.66 -14.63 1.82
CA ALA A 88 2.42 -13.21 2.00
C ALA A 88 1.17 -12.73 1.24
N PHE A 89 0.92 -13.26 0.03
CA PHE A 89 -0.29 -12.97 -0.73
C PHE A 89 -1.56 -13.43 0.00
N LYS A 90 -1.55 -14.68 0.52
CA LYS A 90 -2.69 -15.22 1.28
C LYS A 90 -2.95 -14.41 2.55
N ALA A 91 -1.91 -14.10 3.32
CA ALA A 91 -2.02 -13.30 4.54
C ALA A 91 -2.58 -11.89 4.25
N GLY A 92 -2.05 -11.22 3.21
CA GLY A 92 -2.55 -9.93 2.75
C GLY A 92 -4.02 -9.99 2.33
N LEU A 93 -4.42 -11.01 1.57
CA LEU A 93 -5.81 -11.20 1.14
C LEU A 93 -6.76 -11.45 2.31
N THR A 94 -6.40 -12.30 3.27
CA THR A 94 -7.20 -12.54 4.48
C THR A 94 -7.41 -11.26 5.28
N ARG A 95 -6.37 -10.42 5.43
CA ARG A 95 -6.49 -9.11 6.08
C ARG A 95 -7.45 -8.18 5.35
N VAL A 96 -7.38 -8.12 4.02
CA VAL A 96 -8.32 -7.31 3.21
C VAL A 96 -9.75 -7.82 3.33
N GLN A 97 -9.96 -9.13 3.34
CA GLN A 97 -11.28 -9.74 3.49
C GLN A 97 -11.91 -9.48 4.87
N THR A 98 -11.12 -9.14 5.89
CA THR A 98 -11.66 -8.67 7.18
C THR A 98 -12.32 -7.29 7.05
N LEU A 99 -11.81 -6.44 6.15
CA LEU A 99 -12.34 -5.09 5.88
C LEU A 99 -13.41 -5.10 4.79
N PHE A 100 -13.26 -5.99 3.80
CA PHE A 100 -14.14 -6.15 2.65
C PHE A 100 -14.54 -7.64 2.49
N PRO A 101 -15.51 -8.14 3.28
CA PRO A 101 -15.84 -9.57 3.32
C PRO A 101 -16.22 -10.21 1.98
N ALA A 102 -16.82 -9.43 1.08
CA ALA A 102 -17.21 -9.90 -0.25
C ALA A 102 -16.08 -9.83 -1.30
N PHE A 103 -14.91 -9.30 -0.95
CA PHE A 103 -13.81 -9.11 -1.88
C PHE A 103 -13.17 -10.45 -2.27
N SER A 104 -13.04 -10.66 -3.57
CA SER A 104 -12.43 -11.85 -4.17
C SER A 104 -11.35 -11.46 -5.16
N CYS A 105 -10.19 -12.10 -5.03
CA CYS A 105 -9.05 -11.89 -5.91
C CYS A 105 -8.37 -13.24 -6.21
N PRO A 106 -8.91 -14.06 -7.14
CA PRO A 106 -8.22 -15.25 -7.61
C PRO A 106 -6.86 -14.87 -8.21
N ALA A 107 -5.84 -15.66 -7.88
CA ALA A 107 -4.48 -15.49 -8.35
C ALA A 107 -4.06 -16.68 -9.23
N GLU A 108 -3.85 -16.43 -10.52
CA GLU A 108 -3.32 -17.42 -11.45
C GLU A 108 -1.79 -17.52 -11.33
N GLY A 109 -1.23 -18.72 -11.45
CA GLY A 109 0.23 -18.94 -11.40
C GLY A 109 0.86 -18.77 -10.01
N LEU A 110 0.04 -18.63 -8.96
CA LEU A 110 0.51 -18.50 -7.59
C LEU A 110 1.27 -19.77 -7.16
N CYS A 111 2.60 -19.66 -7.08
CA CYS A 111 3.50 -20.75 -6.74
C CYS A 111 4.36 -20.41 -5.50
N GLY A 112 4.94 -21.43 -4.87
CA GLY A 112 5.83 -21.29 -3.71
C GLY A 112 7.21 -20.76 -4.09
N THR A 113 7.27 -19.51 -4.57
CA THR A 113 8.52 -18.84 -4.95
C THR A 113 8.99 -17.92 -3.84
N ASN A 114 10.23 -18.11 -3.40
CA ASN A 114 10.88 -17.19 -2.49
C ASN A 114 11.38 -15.96 -3.25
N VAL A 115 11.08 -14.78 -2.73
CA VAL A 115 11.59 -13.50 -3.26
C VAL A 115 12.54 -12.84 -2.27
N VAL A 116 13.43 -12.00 -2.78
CA VAL A 116 14.34 -11.19 -1.98
C VAL A 116 13.56 -10.03 -1.35
N CYS A 117 12.94 -10.28 -0.20
CA CYS A 117 12.17 -9.31 0.56
C CYS A 117 11.99 -9.80 2.01
N ASP A 118 11.92 -8.88 2.98
CA ASP A 118 11.52 -9.23 4.35
C ASP A 118 10.04 -9.69 4.35
N PRO A 119 9.69 -10.79 5.04
CA PRO A 119 8.32 -11.32 5.03
C PRO A 119 7.24 -10.34 5.49
N VAL A 120 7.54 -9.52 6.52
CA VAL A 120 6.59 -8.54 7.06
C VAL A 120 6.40 -7.39 6.08
N LEU A 121 7.49 -6.94 5.44
CA LEU A 121 7.41 -5.92 4.39
C LEU A 121 6.63 -6.45 3.18
N LEU A 122 6.87 -7.68 2.75
CA LEU A 122 6.14 -8.26 1.61
C LEU A 122 4.65 -8.38 1.88
N GLU A 123 4.25 -8.84 3.07
CA GLU A 123 2.84 -8.90 3.47
C GLU A 123 2.20 -7.50 3.47
N GLU A 124 2.89 -6.49 4.01
CA GLU A 124 2.36 -5.13 4.06
C GLU A 124 2.23 -4.51 2.66
N LEU A 125 3.17 -4.77 1.75
CA LEU A 125 3.06 -4.38 0.35
C LEU A 125 1.82 -5.00 -0.30
N LEU A 126 1.64 -6.31 -0.16
CA LEU A 126 0.53 -7.04 -0.80
C LEU A 126 -0.81 -6.63 -0.19
N PHE A 127 -0.87 -6.43 1.13
CA PHE A 127 -2.04 -5.87 1.80
C PHE A 127 -2.44 -4.52 1.21
N ASN A 128 -1.48 -3.59 1.03
CA ASN A 128 -1.78 -2.26 0.50
C ASN A 128 -2.26 -2.31 -0.96
N LEU A 129 -1.66 -3.16 -1.81
CA LEU A 129 -2.13 -3.36 -3.17
C LEU A 129 -3.54 -3.93 -3.23
N LEU A 130 -3.81 -4.98 -2.46
CA LEU A 130 -5.11 -5.65 -2.40
C LEU A 130 -6.20 -4.75 -1.80
N LYS A 131 -5.87 -3.95 -0.78
CA LYS A 131 -6.77 -2.96 -0.18
C LYS A 131 -7.16 -1.90 -1.20
N ASN A 132 -6.19 -1.33 -1.92
CA ASN A 132 -6.46 -0.34 -2.95
C ASN A 132 -7.36 -0.91 -4.06
N ALA A 133 -7.14 -2.17 -4.46
CA ALA A 133 -7.99 -2.85 -5.43
C ALA A 133 -9.41 -3.09 -4.92
N ALA A 134 -9.58 -3.43 -3.64
CA ALA A 134 -10.89 -3.61 -3.02
C ALA A 134 -11.67 -2.29 -2.92
N GLU A 135 -11.01 -1.19 -2.54
CA GLU A 135 -11.60 0.15 -2.50
C GLU A 135 -12.06 0.59 -3.89
N ALA A 136 -11.17 0.48 -4.89
CA ALA A 136 -11.48 0.84 -6.27
C ALA A 136 -12.61 -0.02 -6.86
N ALA A 137 -12.63 -1.33 -6.58
CA ALA A 137 -13.73 -2.18 -7.03
C ALA A 137 -15.06 -1.82 -6.36
N SER A 138 -15.03 -1.49 -5.07
CA SER A 138 -16.22 -1.05 -4.34
C SER A 138 -16.83 0.21 -4.93
N ASP A 139 -16.01 1.16 -5.38
CA ASP A 139 -16.46 2.40 -6.04
C ASP A 139 -17.21 2.14 -7.36
N THR A 140 -16.99 0.99 -8.01
CA THR A 140 -17.72 0.57 -9.22
C THR A 140 -18.86 -0.41 -8.94
N GLY A 141 -19.19 -0.67 -7.67
CA GLY A 141 -20.15 -1.71 -7.29
C GLY A 141 -19.66 -3.15 -7.54
N SER A 142 -18.36 -3.34 -7.78
CA SER A 142 -17.73 -4.66 -7.93
C SER A 142 -17.12 -5.12 -6.61
N THR A 143 -16.89 -6.43 -6.48
CA THR A 143 -16.12 -7.01 -5.36
C THR A 143 -14.98 -7.89 -5.86
N LYS A 144 -14.64 -7.80 -7.16
CA LYS A 144 -13.71 -8.71 -7.82
C LYS A 144 -12.49 -7.98 -8.36
N ALA A 145 -11.33 -8.55 -8.07
CA ALA A 145 -10.07 -8.27 -8.76
C ALA A 145 -9.50 -9.58 -9.33
N ARG A 146 -8.45 -9.49 -10.15
CA ARG A 146 -7.70 -10.67 -10.63
C ARG A 146 -6.22 -10.44 -10.44
N ALA A 147 -5.51 -11.48 -10.02
CA ALA A 147 -4.07 -11.46 -9.94
C ALA A 147 -3.46 -12.51 -10.85
N THR A 148 -2.28 -12.22 -11.40
CA THR A 148 -1.42 -13.19 -12.08
C THR A 148 -0.03 -13.14 -11.48
N VAL A 149 0.60 -14.31 -11.35
CA VAL A 149 1.98 -14.46 -10.90
C VAL A 149 2.73 -15.24 -11.97
N THR A 150 3.79 -14.65 -12.50
CA THR A 150 4.69 -15.33 -13.43
C THR A 150 6.10 -15.29 -12.88
N VAL A 151 6.88 -16.33 -13.14
CA VAL A 151 8.28 -16.42 -12.74
C VAL A 151 9.11 -16.75 -13.96
N SER A 152 10.04 -15.87 -14.32
CA SER A 152 10.91 -16.05 -15.48
C SER A 152 12.24 -15.33 -15.26
N GLY A 153 13.35 -15.96 -15.69
CA GLY A 153 14.68 -15.34 -15.64
C GLY A 153 15.10 -14.84 -14.25
N GLY A 154 14.69 -15.52 -13.19
CA GLY A 154 14.99 -15.10 -11.81
C GLY A 154 14.19 -13.90 -11.31
N THR A 155 13.13 -13.52 -12.02
CA THR A 155 12.22 -12.44 -11.65
C THR A 155 10.83 -13.02 -11.44
N LEU A 156 10.22 -12.69 -10.31
CA LEU A 156 8.79 -12.88 -10.08
C LEU A 156 8.07 -11.60 -10.49
N VAL A 157 7.03 -11.73 -11.30
CA VAL A 157 6.14 -10.63 -11.72
C VAL A 157 4.76 -10.92 -11.18
N PHE A 158 4.25 -10.03 -10.34
CA PHE A 158 2.87 -10.03 -9.85
C PHE A 158 2.12 -8.90 -10.50
N THR A 159 1.00 -9.21 -11.15
CA THR A 159 0.10 -8.23 -11.74
C THR A 159 -1.26 -8.35 -11.09
N LEU A 160 -1.76 -7.24 -10.56
CA LEU A 160 -3.10 -7.10 -10.00
C LEU A 160 -3.92 -6.20 -10.90
N THR A 161 -5.07 -6.68 -11.34
CA THR A 161 -6.02 -5.95 -12.18
C THR A 161 -7.36 -5.84 -11.46
N ASN A 162 -7.88 -4.63 -11.36
CA ASN A 162 -9.17 -4.34 -10.73
C ASN A 162 -9.98 -3.35 -11.56
N PRO A 163 -11.32 -3.36 -11.44
CA PRO A 163 -12.15 -2.34 -12.06
C PRO A 163 -11.95 -0.99 -11.35
N VAL A 164 -12.13 0.09 -12.11
CA VAL A 164 -12.10 1.49 -11.69
C VAL A 164 -13.17 2.26 -12.46
N ALA A 165 -13.74 3.30 -11.85
CA ALA A 165 -14.74 4.13 -12.51
C ALA A 165 -14.15 4.92 -13.70
N ASP A 166 -12.92 5.40 -13.53
CA ASP A 166 -12.15 6.12 -14.55
C ASP A 166 -10.67 5.70 -14.44
N ALA A 167 -10.13 5.14 -15.53
CA ALA A 167 -8.78 4.59 -15.55
C ALA A 167 -7.69 5.67 -15.64
N ASP A 168 -7.96 6.78 -16.34
CA ASP A 168 -7.03 7.90 -16.48
C ASP A 168 -6.93 8.69 -15.17
N GLU A 169 -8.06 8.88 -14.49
CA GLU A 169 -8.10 9.48 -13.17
C GLU A 169 -7.38 8.59 -12.14
N ALA A 170 -7.62 7.27 -12.17
CA ALA A 170 -6.94 6.32 -11.29
C ALA A 170 -5.41 6.33 -11.52
N PHE A 171 -4.98 6.34 -12.77
CA PHE A 171 -3.56 6.43 -13.12
C PHE A 171 -2.93 7.74 -12.65
N THR A 172 -3.60 8.87 -12.90
CA THR A 172 -3.13 10.18 -12.44
C THR A 172 -3.00 10.23 -10.92
N ALA A 173 -4.00 9.74 -10.18
CA ALA A 173 -3.95 9.67 -8.72
C ALA A 173 -2.81 8.78 -8.20
N ALA A 174 -2.49 7.70 -8.91
CA ALA A 174 -1.44 6.74 -8.54
C ALA A 174 -0.01 7.21 -8.88
N GLN A 175 0.14 8.24 -9.73
CA GLN A 175 1.43 8.76 -10.19
C GLN A 175 2.09 9.77 -9.24
N GLY A 176 1.39 10.37 -8.27
CA GLY A 176 1.97 11.48 -7.49
C GLY A 176 1.56 11.57 -6.01
N PRO A 177 2.48 12.01 -5.11
CA PRO A 177 2.13 12.40 -3.73
C PRO A 177 1.11 13.55 -3.66
N ALA A 178 1.11 14.45 -4.66
CA ALA A 178 0.22 15.60 -4.75
C ALA A 178 -1.10 15.31 -5.50
N ALA A 179 -1.18 14.20 -6.24
CA ALA A 179 -2.35 13.82 -7.04
C ALA A 179 -3.36 12.96 -6.25
N ALA A 180 -2.91 12.30 -5.18
CA ALA A 180 -3.73 11.42 -4.35
C ALA A 180 -4.75 12.14 -3.44
N ASN A 181 -4.76 13.48 -3.44
CA ASN A 181 -5.63 14.29 -2.57
C ASN A 181 -7.04 14.55 -3.15
N ARG A 182 -7.49 13.78 -4.16
CA ARG A 182 -8.73 14.07 -4.91
C ARG A 182 -9.82 12.99 -4.94
N LYS A 183 -9.76 11.92 -4.14
CA LYS A 183 -10.91 11.02 -3.96
C LYS A 183 -11.34 10.87 -2.50
N LYS A 184 -12.66 10.84 -2.30
CA LYS A 184 -13.34 10.61 -1.03
C LYS A 184 -12.89 9.26 -0.45
N GLY A 185 -12.32 9.26 0.75
CA GLY A 185 -12.15 8.05 1.58
C GLY A 185 -10.76 7.38 1.56
N GLY A 186 -10.03 7.40 0.45
CA GLY A 186 -8.70 6.77 0.36
C GLY A 186 -7.58 7.64 0.96
N SER A 187 -6.59 7.04 1.64
CA SER A 187 -5.49 7.79 2.26
C SER A 187 -4.43 8.28 1.27
N GLY A 188 -4.39 7.77 0.04
CA GLY A 188 -3.31 8.06 -0.92
C GLY A 188 -1.94 7.49 -0.51
N THR A 189 -1.82 6.90 0.68
CA THR A 189 -0.56 6.43 1.25
C THR A 189 -0.17 5.03 0.79
N GLY A 190 -1.13 4.20 0.36
CA GLY A 190 -0.89 2.77 0.06
C GLY A 190 0.20 2.56 -1.00
N LEU A 191 0.19 3.31 -2.10
CA LEU A 191 1.22 3.20 -3.14
C LEU A 191 2.57 3.81 -2.73
N ILE A 192 2.60 4.78 -1.81
CA ILE A 192 3.84 5.29 -1.23
C ILE A 192 4.55 4.16 -0.45
N VAL A 193 3.78 3.41 0.36
CA VAL A 193 4.30 2.24 1.08
C VAL A 193 4.84 1.19 0.12
N VAL A 194 4.08 0.86 -0.93
CA VAL A 194 4.48 -0.12 -1.96
C VAL A 194 5.79 0.28 -2.63
N ARG A 195 5.91 1.54 -3.10
CA ARG A 195 7.13 2.05 -3.75
C ARG A 195 8.33 1.88 -2.83
N ARG A 196 8.21 2.25 -1.55
CA ARG A 196 9.34 2.14 -0.64
C ARG A 196 9.75 0.70 -0.33
N ILE A 197 8.77 -0.17 -0.11
CA ILE A 197 9.06 -1.58 0.15
C ILE A 197 9.74 -2.19 -1.08
N LEU A 198 9.32 -1.82 -2.30
CA LEU A 198 9.98 -2.26 -3.52
C LEU A 198 11.40 -1.74 -3.64
N GLU A 199 11.68 -0.49 -3.27
CA GLU A 199 13.07 0.01 -3.21
C GLU A 199 13.94 -0.85 -2.29
N ALA A 200 13.44 -1.16 -1.09
CA ALA A 200 14.13 -2.01 -0.12
C ALA A 200 14.38 -3.44 -0.64
N CYS A 201 13.38 -3.98 -1.36
CA CYS A 201 13.40 -5.32 -1.92
C CYS A 201 14.01 -5.36 -3.35
N ARG A 202 14.56 -4.23 -3.83
CA ARG A 202 15.11 -4.05 -5.20
C ARG A 202 14.12 -4.45 -6.31
N GLY A 203 12.83 -4.30 -6.04
CA GLY A 203 11.75 -4.54 -6.97
C GLY A 203 11.42 -3.31 -7.83
N ARG A 204 10.42 -3.46 -8.68
CA ARG A 204 9.88 -2.34 -9.50
C ARG A 204 8.37 -2.30 -9.41
N LEU A 205 7.82 -1.10 -9.60
CA LEU A 205 6.38 -0.84 -9.73
C LEU A 205 6.09 -0.35 -11.15
N SER A 206 5.01 -0.81 -11.74
CA SER A 206 4.44 -0.29 -12.99
C SER A 206 2.93 -0.19 -12.84
N LEU A 207 2.36 0.89 -13.37
CA LEU A 207 0.94 1.21 -13.27
C LEU A 207 0.42 1.42 -14.69
N THR A 208 -0.76 0.89 -14.98
CA THR A 208 -1.34 0.96 -16.33
C THR A 208 -2.84 1.20 -16.23
N ALA A 209 -3.32 2.28 -16.85
CA ALA A 209 -4.73 2.46 -17.18
C ALA A 209 -5.08 1.56 -18.37
N LEU A 210 -6.10 0.71 -18.23
CA LEU A 210 -6.59 -0.15 -19.29
C LEU A 210 -7.90 0.42 -19.84
N SER A 211 -8.10 0.30 -21.15
CA SER A 211 -9.26 0.88 -21.86
C SER A 211 -10.62 0.29 -21.45
N GLU A 212 -10.65 -0.80 -20.68
CA GLU A 212 -11.86 -1.49 -20.24
C GLU A 212 -12.40 -1.01 -18.87
N GLY A 213 -12.05 0.21 -18.44
CA GLY A 213 -12.37 0.66 -17.07
C GLY A 213 -11.65 -0.18 -16.02
N GLN A 214 -10.44 -0.64 -16.34
CA GLN A 214 -9.60 -1.44 -15.46
C GLN A 214 -8.30 -0.71 -15.18
N PHE A 215 -7.75 -0.97 -14.01
CA PHE A 215 -6.44 -0.49 -13.62
C PHE A 215 -5.57 -1.69 -13.27
N SER A 216 -4.33 -1.67 -13.77
CA SER A 216 -3.36 -2.72 -13.53
C SER A 216 -2.17 -2.18 -12.75
N THR A 217 -1.85 -2.85 -11.65
CA THR A 217 -0.63 -2.64 -10.88
C THR A 217 0.27 -3.85 -11.01
N THR A 218 1.46 -3.66 -11.54
CA THR A 218 2.47 -4.72 -11.68
C THR A 218 3.66 -4.42 -10.78
N VAL A 219 4.07 -5.41 -9.98
CA VAL A 219 5.30 -5.35 -9.20
C VAL A 219 6.22 -6.51 -9.53
N THR A 220 7.52 -6.26 -9.46
CA THR A 220 8.54 -7.28 -9.73
C THR A 220 9.46 -7.45 -8.54
N PHE A 221 9.93 -8.69 -8.33
CA PHE A 221 10.90 -9.04 -7.30
C PHE A 221 11.98 -9.98 -7.85
N CYS A 222 13.20 -9.88 -7.33
CA CYS A 222 14.20 -10.91 -7.57
C CYS A 222 13.82 -12.21 -6.84
N VAL A 223 13.90 -13.33 -7.54
CA VAL A 223 13.75 -14.67 -6.95
C VAL A 223 14.97 -14.96 -6.08
N ALA A 224 14.74 -15.34 -4.83
CA ALA A 224 15.80 -15.63 -3.89
C ALA A 224 16.62 -16.85 -4.34
N GLY A 225 17.95 -16.72 -4.34
CA GLY A 225 18.86 -17.79 -4.74
C GLY A 225 19.02 -17.98 -6.25
N TYR A 226 18.42 -17.14 -7.08
CA TYR A 226 18.69 -17.15 -8.51
C TYR A 226 20.07 -16.53 -8.81
N SER A 227 20.91 -17.29 -9.49
CA SER A 227 22.10 -16.78 -10.18
C SER A 227 21.90 -17.02 -11.67
N PRO A 228 21.99 -15.99 -12.54
CA PRO A 228 21.96 -16.23 -13.97
C PRO A 228 23.09 -17.19 -14.32
N ARG A 229 22.77 -18.31 -14.98
CA ARG A 229 23.80 -19.20 -15.51
C ARG A 229 24.64 -18.38 -16.48
N THR A 230 25.87 -18.02 -16.08
CA THR A 230 26.87 -17.55 -17.03
C THR A 230 27.09 -18.66 -18.04
N VAL A 231 26.65 -18.44 -19.27
CA VAL A 231 27.07 -19.28 -20.39
C VAL A 231 28.57 -19.09 -20.50
N SER A 232 29.33 -20.02 -19.92
CA SER A 232 30.77 -20.12 -20.13
C SER A 232 30.96 -20.46 -21.60
N ASN A 233 31.19 -19.43 -22.42
CA ASN A 233 31.62 -19.61 -23.79
C ASN A 233 33.01 -20.26 -23.72
N LYS A 234 33.07 -21.59 -23.78
CA LYS A 234 34.32 -22.29 -24.07
C LYS A 234 34.58 -22.10 -25.55
N ASN A 235 35.54 -21.23 -25.85
CA ASN A 235 36.27 -21.23 -27.12
C ASN A 235 36.94 -22.59 -27.33
#